data_AF-A0A1H7ZEE0-F1
#
_entry.id   AF-A0A1H7ZEE0-F1
#
_cell.length_a   1.000
_cell.length_b   1.000
_cell.length_c   1.000
_cell.angle_alpha   90.00
_cell.angle_beta   90.00
_cell.angle_gamma   90.00
#
_symmetry.space_group_name_H-M   'P 1'
#
loop_
_entity.id
_entity.type
_entity.pdbx_description
1 polymer ?
#
loop_
_entity_poly.entity_id
_entity_poly.type
_entity_poly.pdbx_seq_one_letter_code
_entity_poly.pdbx_strand_id
1 'polypeptide(L)'
;MNFILKMILFPLIIYLATFSSGASLPLLVILGLAVILVLIGITAEPIFLPMFGNLISSLMGTAFIIFSLWVTPKLTGAGFFSLETAIITGLVLGMVEFTLHHIFILNDKEER
;
A
#
# COMPACT_ATOMS: atom_id res chain seq x y z
N MET A 1 -4.50 10.27 -11.84
CA MET A 1 -4.77 8.88 -12.31
C MET A 1 -4.29 7.80 -11.32
N ASN A 2 -3.14 7.99 -10.64
CA ASN A 2 -2.62 7.09 -9.58
C ASN A 2 -3.64 6.77 -8.46
N PHE A 3 -4.35 7.78 -7.96
CA PHE A 3 -5.30 7.65 -6.84
C PHE A 3 -6.41 6.61 -7.06
N ILE A 4 -7.09 6.63 -8.22
CA ILE A 4 -8.22 5.72 -8.49
C ILE A 4 -7.72 4.27 -8.55
N LEU A 5 -6.54 4.05 -9.14
CA LEU A 5 -5.93 2.72 -9.19
C LEU A 5 -5.56 2.25 -7.78
N LYS A 6 -4.98 3.10 -6.94
CA LYS A 6 -4.67 2.75 -5.54
C LYS A 6 -5.94 2.42 -4.75
N MET A 7 -7.02 3.19 -4.92
CA MET A 7 -8.33 2.94 -4.30
C MET A 7 -8.94 1.57 -4.66
N ILE A 8 -8.61 1.01 -5.83
CA ILE A 8 -9.10 -0.31 -6.26
C ILE A 8 -8.11 -1.41 -5.88
N LEU A 9 -6.83 -1.22 -6.19
CA LEU A 9 -5.80 -2.24 -6.05
C LEU A 9 -5.47 -2.53 -4.59
N PHE A 10 -5.41 -1.51 -3.73
CA PHE A 10 -5.06 -1.70 -2.32
C PHE A 10 -6.07 -2.59 -1.59
N PRO A 11 -7.38 -2.29 -1.57
CA PRO A 11 -8.33 -3.16 -0.88
C PRO A 11 -8.41 -4.53 -1.56
N LEU A 12 -8.28 -4.61 -2.89
CA LEU A 12 -8.30 -5.88 -3.61
C LEU A 12 -7.14 -6.79 -3.19
N ILE A 13 -5.90 -6.30 -3.19
CA ILE A 13 -4.72 -7.09 -2.84
C ILE A 13 -4.75 -7.51 -1.36
N ILE A 14 -5.18 -6.61 -0.47
CA ILE A 14 -5.34 -6.94 0.96
C ILE A 14 -6.44 -8.00 1.14
N TYR A 15 -7.56 -7.88 0.42
CA TYR A 15 -8.60 -8.90 0.42
C TYR A 15 -8.10 -10.24 -0.09
N LEU A 16 -7.36 -10.24 -1.21
CA LEU A 16 -6.77 -11.48 -1.75
C LEU A 16 -5.81 -12.15 -0.76
N ALA A 17 -5.08 -11.37 0.05
CA ALA A 17 -4.22 -11.92 1.09
C ALA A 17 -4.99 -12.71 2.16
N THR A 18 -6.26 -12.38 2.41
CA THR A 18 -7.12 -13.10 3.38
C THR A 18 -7.53 -14.50 2.93
N PHE A 19 -7.30 -14.89 1.67
CA PHE A 19 -7.42 -16.28 1.24
C PHE A 19 -6.23 -17.15 1.67
N SER A 20 -5.14 -16.55 2.15
CA SER A 20 -4.03 -17.28 2.75
C SER A 20 -4.35 -17.64 4.21
N SER A 21 -3.79 -18.75 4.71
CA SER A 21 -3.93 -19.15 6.13
C SER A 21 -3.32 -18.14 7.10
N GLY A 22 -2.45 -17.24 6.63
CA GLY A 22 -1.76 -16.25 7.45
C GLY A 22 -2.49 -14.90 7.58
N ALA A 23 -3.70 -14.74 7.03
CA ALA A 23 -4.47 -13.51 7.21
C ALA A 23 -5.98 -13.75 7.26
N SER A 24 -6.65 -13.02 8.14
CA SER A 24 -8.10 -12.95 8.26
C SER A 24 -8.44 -11.55 8.73
N LEU A 25 -9.10 -10.74 7.89
CA LEU A 25 -9.52 -9.39 8.27
C LEU A 25 -10.98 -9.20 7.84
N PRO A 26 -11.84 -8.59 8.69
CA PRO A 26 -13.17 -8.20 8.26
C PRO A 26 -13.09 -7.21 7.09
N LEU A 27 -14.02 -7.31 6.15
CA LEU A 27 -14.06 -6.43 4.97
C LEU A 27 -14.02 -4.94 5.35
N LEU A 28 -14.72 -4.54 6.41
CA LEU A 28 -14.71 -3.16 6.89
C LEU A 28 -13.31 -2.68 7.31
N VAL A 29 -12.53 -3.55 7.95
CA VAL A 29 -11.15 -3.24 8.36
C VAL A 29 -10.25 -3.13 7.13
N ILE A 30 -10.44 -4.01 6.13
CA ILE A 30 -9.71 -3.96 4.86
C ILE A 30 -9.96 -2.64 4.14
N LEU A 31 -11.24 -2.26 3.99
CA LEU A 31 -11.61 -1.01 3.33
C LEU A 31 -11.10 0.21 4.09
N GLY A 32 -11.24 0.21 5.43
CA GLY A 32 -10.73 1.28 6.28
C GLY A 32 -9.20 1.43 6.17
N LEU A 33 -8.46 0.32 6.24
CA LEU A 33 -7.01 0.31 6.08
C LEU A 33 -6.61 0.81 4.68
N ALA A 34 -7.27 0.33 3.63
CA ALA A 34 -7.00 0.76 2.27
C ALA A 34 -7.20 2.27 2.10
N VAL A 35 -8.29 2.83 2.62
CA VAL A 35 -8.53 4.28 2.58
C VAL A 35 -7.42 5.05 3.31
N ILE A 36 -7.01 4.59 4.50
CA ILE A 36 -5.91 5.22 5.25
C ILE A 36 -4.61 5.20 4.44
N LEU A 37 -4.23 4.05 3.89
CA LEU A 37 -3.02 3.91 3.09
C LEU A 37 -3.04 4.82 1.85
N VAL A 38 -4.18 4.93 1.18
CA VAL A 38 -4.34 5.81 0.03
C VAL A 38 -4.21 7.28 0.43
N LEU A 39 -4.86 7.71 1.53
CA LEU A 39 -4.74 9.09 2.02
C LEU A 39 -3.30 9.44 2.38
N ILE A 40 -2.60 8.51 3.03
CA ILE A 40 -1.18 8.67 3.36
C ILE A 40 -0.38 8.80 2.07
N GLY A 41 -0.59 7.95 1.07
CA GLY A 41 0.04 8.07 -0.25
C GLY A 41 -0.13 9.48 -0.85
N ILE A 42 -1.35 9.99 -0.92
CA ILE A 42 -1.63 11.34 -1.46
C ILE A 42 -0.86 12.44 -0.72
N THR A 43 -0.76 12.35 0.61
CA THR A 43 -0.09 13.37 1.42
C THR A 43 1.43 13.22 1.43
N ALA A 44 1.92 11.98 1.40
CA ALA A 44 3.33 11.64 1.54
C ALA A 44 4.07 11.73 0.19
N GLU A 45 3.48 11.24 -0.90
CA GLU A 45 4.12 11.21 -2.23
C GLU A 45 4.70 12.57 -2.65
N PRO A 46 3.98 13.71 -2.57
CA PRO A 46 4.51 15.01 -2.99
C PRO A 46 5.68 15.51 -2.14
N ILE A 47 5.87 14.95 -0.93
CA ILE A 47 6.92 15.33 0.00
C ILE A 47 8.14 14.43 -0.17
N PHE A 48 7.92 13.11 -0.18
CA PHE A 48 9.02 12.14 -0.19
C PHE A 48 9.58 11.88 -1.59
N LEU A 49 8.76 11.93 -2.66
CA LEU A 49 9.26 11.69 -4.02
C LEU A 49 10.29 12.74 -4.47
N PRO A 50 10.08 14.06 -4.30
CA PRO A 50 11.08 15.06 -4.70
C PRO A 50 12.34 15.03 -3.83
N MET A 51 12.20 14.63 -2.56
CA MET A 51 13.30 14.66 -1.58
C MET A 51 14.23 13.46 -1.70
N PHE A 52 13.68 12.26 -1.92
CA PHE A 52 14.45 11.01 -1.85
C PHE A 52 14.45 10.22 -3.17
N GLY A 53 13.66 10.65 -4.16
CA GLY A 53 13.47 9.94 -5.41
C GLY A 53 12.60 8.69 -5.29
N ASN A 54 12.27 8.08 -6.44
CA ASN A 54 11.28 7.00 -6.53
C ASN A 54 11.66 5.77 -5.69
N LEU A 55 12.92 5.31 -5.76
CA LEU A 55 13.35 4.07 -5.11
C LEU A 55 13.19 4.15 -3.58
N ILE A 56 13.77 5.18 -2.96
CA ILE A 56 13.76 5.33 -1.49
C ILE A 56 12.34 5.60 -1.01
N SER A 57 11.61 6.49 -1.69
CA SER A 57 10.21 6.78 -1.34
C SER A 57 9.33 5.52 -1.40
N SER A 58 9.52 4.67 -2.41
CA SER A 58 8.76 3.42 -2.54
C SER A 58 9.14 2.39 -1.47
N LEU A 59 10.42 2.29 -1.10
CA LEU A 59 10.84 1.43 0.01
C LEU A 59 10.25 1.87 1.35
N MET A 60 10.21 3.19 1.62
CA MET A 60 9.57 3.74 2.82
C MET A 60 8.07 3.46 2.85
N GLY A 61 7.38 3.68 1.72
CA GLY A 61 5.95 3.36 1.58
C GLY A 61 5.68 1.87 1.80
N THR A 62 6.50 1.00 1.19
CA THR A 62 6.42 -0.45 1.36
C THR A 62 6.58 -0.86 2.82
N ALA A 63 7.60 -0.35 3.51
CA ALA A 63 7.82 -0.64 4.93
C ALA A 63 6.64 -0.17 5.79
N PHE A 64 6.08 0.99 5.49
CA PHE A 64 4.91 1.54 6.16
C PHE A 64 3.66 0.66 5.94
N ILE A 65 3.44 0.16 4.72
CA ILE A 65 2.34 -0.76 4.40
C ILE A 65 2.49 -2.07 5.17
N ILE A 66 3.68 -2.68 5.17
CA ILE A 66 3.96 -3.93 5.91
C ILE A 66 3.65 -3.73 7.40
N PHE A 67 4.15 -2.64 7.98
CA PHE A 67 3.90 -2.30 9.38
C PHE A 67 2.41 -2.13 9.65
N SER A 68 1.70 -1.39 8.79
CA SER A 68 0.27 -1.14 8.94
C SER A 68 -0.55 -2.42 8.86
N LEU A 69 -0.25 -3.32 7.93
CA LEU A 69 -0.93 -4.63 7.82
C LEU A 69 -0.75 -5.47 9.08
N TRP A 70 0.47 -5.52 9.63
CA TRP A 70 0.78 -6.30 10.82
C TRP A 70 0.19 -5.71 12.11
N VAL A 71 0.09 -4.38 12.20
CA VAL A 71 -0.40 -3.68 13.41
C VAL A 71 -1.93 -3.54 13.42
N THR A 72 -2.57 -3.40 12.27
CA THR A 72 -4.03 -3.15 12.18
C THR A 72 -4.89 -4.15 12.96
N PRO A 73 -4.69 -5.48 12.88
CA PRO A 73 -5.46 -6.44 13.68
C PRO A 73 -5.32 -6.21 15.19
N LYS A 74 -4.14 -5.77 15.65
CA LYS A 74 -3.87 -5.51 17.07
C LYS A 74 -4.57 -4.25 17.57
N LEU A 75 -4.64 -3.22 16.73
CA LEU A 75 -5.32 -1.96 17.06
C LEU A 75 -6.83 -2.09 17.02
N THR A 76 -7.36 -2.87 16.08
CA THR A 76 -8.81 -3.05 15.89
C THR A 76 -9.38 -4.16 16.77
N GLY A 77 -8.54 -5.06 17.30
CA GLY A 77 -8.99 -6.26 18.01
C GLY A 77 -9.73 -7.25 17.09
N ALA A 78 -9.59 -7.10 15.77
CA ALA A 78 -10.37 -7.84 14.79
C ALA A 78 -9.46 -8.52 13.77
N GLY A 79 -9.63 -9.84 13.63
CA GLY A 79 -8.87 -10.64 12.68
C GLY A 79 -7.42 -10.88 13.10
N PHE A 80 -6.60 -11.27 12.13
CA PHE A 80 -5.20 -11.59 12.28
C PHE A 80 -4.49 -11.32 10.94
N PHE A 81 -3.24 -10.88 10.99
CA PHE A 81 -2.39 -10.75 9.82
C PHE A 81 -0.97 -11.10 10.25
N SER A 82 -0.50 -12.28 9.84
CA SER A 82 0.82 -12.77 10.21
C SER A 82 1.90 -11.82 9.67
N LEU A 83 3.05 -11.79 10.33
CA LEU A 83 4.17 -10.97 9.86
C LEU A 83 4.63 -11.40 8.46
N GLU A 84 4.67 -12.71 8.19
CA GLU A 84 5.05 -13.26 6.88
C GLU A 84 4.08 -12.81 5.79
N THR A 85 2.78 -12.93 6.02
CA THR A 85 1.75 -12.45 5.09
C THR A 85 1.84 -10.94 4.93
N ALA A 86 2.07 -10.17 6.01
CA ALA A 86 2.22 -8.72 5.94
C ALA A 86 3.40 -8.30 5.06
N ILE A 87 4.54 -9.00 5.18
CA ILE A 87 5.72 -8.77 4.34
C ILE A 87 5.38 -9.07 2.88
N ILE A 88 4.83 -10.25 2.58
CA ILE A 88 4.52 -10.65 1.20
C ILE A 88 3.52 -9.68 0.57
N THR A 89 2.39 -9.42 1.24
CA THR A 89 1.35 -8.51 0.76
C THR A 89 1.88 -7.08 0.61
N GLY A 90 2.66 -6.60 1.59
CA GLY A 90 3.26 -5.28 1.53
C GLY A 90 4.27 -5.14 0.40
N LEU A 91 5.08 -6.16 0.12
CA LEU A 91 5.98 -6.17 -1.04
C LEU A 91 5.20 -6.13 -2.36
N VAL A 92 4.10 -6.87 -2.49
CA VAL A 92 3.24 -6.83 -3.69
C VAL A 92 2.65 -5.43 -3.88
N LEU A 93 2.12 -4.82 -2.82
CA LEU A 93 1.59 -3.45 -2.85
C LEU A 93 2.69 -2.42 -3.17
N GLY A 94 3.88 -2.60 -2.58
CA GLY A 94 5.06 -1.77 -2.83
C GLY A 94 5.55 -1.84 -4.26
N MET A 95 5.55 -3.03 -4.87
CA MET A 95 5.85 -3.20 -6.31
C MET A 95 4.81 -2.49 -7.17
N VAL A 96 3.52 -2.64 -6.86
CA VAL A 96 2.44 -1.91 -7.55
C VAL A 96 2.67 -0.40 -7.45
N GLU A 97 2.99 0.11 -6.26
CA GLU A 97 3.25 1.52 -6.04
C GLU A 97 4.48 2.03 -6.79
N PHE A 98 5.58 1.28 -6.75
CA PHE A 98 6.79 1.59 -7.51
C PHE A 98 6.53 1.64 -9.02
N THR A 99 5.76 0.68 -9.54
CA THR A 99 5.36 0.64 -10.95
C THR A 99 4.47 1.83 -11.31
N LEU A 100 3.49 2.16 -10.46
CA LEU A 100 2.64 3.34 -10.69
C LEU A 100 3.48 4.62 -10.72
N HIS A 101 4.38 4.82 -9.76
CA HIS A 101 5.31 5.96 -9.78
C HIS A 101 6.16 5.97 -11.05
N HIS A 102 6.72 4.83 -11.46
CA HIS A 102 7.56 4.77 -12.65
C HIS A 102 6.78 5.11 -13.94
N ILE A 103 5.60 4.52 -14.14
CA ILE A 103 4.75 4.79 -15.30
C ILE A 103 4.35 6.26 -15.37
N PHE A 104 3.92 6.84 -14.24
CA PHE A 104 3.45 8.23 -14.24
C PHE A 104 4.58 9.25 -14.28
N ILE A 105 5.77 8.96 -13.73
CA ILE A 105 6.96 9.82 -13.88
C ILE A 105 7.45 9.85 -15.33
N LEU A 106 7.33 8.75 -16.07
CA LEU A 106 7.70 8.71 -17.48
C LEU A 106 6.72 9.50 -18.36
N ASN A 107 5.41 9.36 -18.11
CA ASN A 107 4.40 10.14 -18.86
C ASN A 107 4.50 11.65 -18.58
N ASP A 108 4.79 12.08 -17.35
CA ASP A 108 4.89 13.50 -17.00
C ASP A 108 6.12 14.19 -17.63
N LYS A 109 7.09 13.40 -18.14
CA LYS A 109 8.26 13.89 -18.89
C LYS A 109 8.06 13.94 -20.41
N GLU A 110 7.10 13.20 -20.96
CA GLU A 110 6.78 13.27 -22.40
C GLU A 110 5.82 14.43 -22.73
N GLU A 111 5.07 14.94 -21.73
CA GLU A 111 4.14 16.05 -21.90
C GLU A 111 4.73 17.44 -21.56
N ARG A 112 6.04 17.54 -21.26
CA ARG A 112 6.77 18.81 -21.06
C ARG A 112 7.84 19.01 -22.12
#